data_AF-C5JAB9-F1
#
_entry.id   AF-C5JAB9-F1
#
_cell.length_a   1.000
_cell.length_b   1.000
_cell.length_c   1.000
_cell.angle_alpha   90.00
_cell.angle_beta   90.00
_cell.angle_gamma   90.00
#
_symmetry.space_group_name_H-M   'P 1'
#
loop_
_entity.id
_entity.type
_entity.pdbx_description
1 polymer ?
#
loop_
_entity_poly.entity_id
_entity_poly.type
_entity_poly.pdbx_seq_one_letter_code
_entity_poly.pdbx_strand_id
1 'polypeptide(L)'
;MKKSKFLLLGSVASLASIPFVAAKCGETKDEEEKKPEVDKKPGEGKEPGQNTDQGKNPETNASPKEETKTDISKLDEKTKKELSKQLKGEFSENPSYDNIVKELQKHFKGLNKKHILVQGSKDKLKITATGVGSNPFRGTLLLSNNNGESSAKSTKTDISKLDEKTKKELSKQLKGEFSENPSYDNIVKELQKHFKGLNKKHILVQGSKDKLKITATGVGSNPFRGTLLLSKM
;
A
#
# COMPACT_ATOMS: atom_id res chain seq x y z
N MET A 1 -31.24 -16.14 46.45
CA MET A 1 -30.99 -17.18 45.42
C MET A 1 -31.92 -16.94 44.24
N LYS A 2 -31.39 -16.77 43.02
CA LYS A 2 -32.19 -16.89 41.79
C LYS A 2 -31.24 -17.26 40.65
N LYS A 3 -31.21 -18.56 40.33
CA LYS A 3 -30.42 -19.14 39.24
C LYS A 3 -31.24 -18.98 37.96
N SER A 4 -30.74 -18.25 36.97
CA SER A 4 -31.28 -18.33 35.61
C SER A 4 -30.42 -19.32 34.83
N LYS A 5 -31.01 -20.47 34.51
CA LYS A 5 -30.47 -21.46 33.58
C LYS A 5 -30.98 -21.08 32.19
N PHE A 6 -30.14 -20.43 31.38
CA PHE A 6 -30.38 -20.37 29.94
C PHE A 6 -29.72 -21.58 29.29
N LEU A 7 -30.53 -22.62 29.08
CA LEU A 7 -30.31 -23.65 28.09
C LEU A 7 -30.83 -23.11 26.75
N LEU A 8 -29.94 -22.82 25.81
CA LEU A 8 -30.31 -22.83 24.39
C LEU A 8 -29.39 -23.80 23.66
N LEU A 9 -29.94 -24.99 23.47
CA LEU A 9 -29.46 -25.99 22.55
C LEU A 9 -29.55 -25.46 21.11
N GLY A 10 -28.61 -25.92 20.27
CA GLY A 10 -28.93 -26.30 18.89
C GLY A 10 -28.91 -25.19 17.85
N SER A 11 -27.79 -25.06 17.14
CA SER A 11 -27.81 -24.65 15.74
C SER A 11 -26.69 -25.38 15.00
N VAL A 12 -27.08 -26.49 14.37
CA VAL A 12 -26.30 -27.18 13.35
C VAL A 12 -26.52 -26.38 12.07
N ALA A 13 -25.57 -25.52 11.70
CA ALA A 13 -25.63 -24.85 10.40
C ALA A 13 -25.13 -25.85 9.34
N SER A 14 -26.04 -26.33 8.50
CA SER A 14 -25.77 -27.18 7.36
C SER A 14 -24.68 -26.60 6.46
N LEU A 15 -23.62 -27.39 6.21
CA LEU A 15 -22.75 -27.20 5.07
C LEU A 15 -23.56 -27.54 3.80
N ALA A 16 -24.04 -26.53 3.09
CA ALA A 16 -24.51 -26.72 1.72
C ALA A 16 -23.28 -27.01 0.84
N SER A 17 -23.20 -28.24 0.34
CA SER A 17 -22.21 -28.67 -0.65
C SER A 17 -22.45 -27.92 -1.96
N ILE A 18 -21.53 -27.03 -2.33
CA ILE A 18 -21.49 -26.42 -3.66
C ILE A 18 -21.04 -27.49 -4.65
N PRO A 19 -21.83 -27.87 -5.67
CA PRO A 19 -21.33 -28.73 -6.73
C PRO A 19 -20.32 -27.95 -7.58
N PHE A 20 -19.11 -28.48 -7.68
CA PHE A 20 -18.11 -28.04 -8.65
C PHE A 20 -18.64 -28.27 -10.07
N VAL A 21 -19.03 -27.20 -10.76
CA VAL A 21 -19.22 -27.24 -12.20
C VAL A 21 -17.84 -27.04 -12.83
N ALA A 22 -17.26 -28.14 -13.31
CA ALA A 22 -16.11 -28.12 -14.20
C ALA A 22 -16.54 -27.44 -15.51
N ALA A 23 -15.96 -26.26 -15.80
CA ALA A 23 -16.03 -25.69 -17.14
C ALA A 23 -15.37 -26.68 -18.10
N LYS A 24 -16.18 -27.19 -19.04
CA LYS A 24 -15.71 -28.02 -20.14
C LYS A 24 -14.53 -27.34 -20.85
N CYS A 25 -13.38 -28.02 -20.87
CA CYS A 25 -12.40 -27.88 -21.92
C CYS A 25 -13.11 -28.10 -23.26
N GLY A 26 -13.05 -27.11 -24.14
CA GLY A 26 -13.45 -27.26 -25.53
C GLY A 26 -12.38 -28.06 -26.26
N GLU A 27 -12.53 -29.38 -26.28
CA GLU A 27 -11.99 -30.24 -27.34
C GLU A 27 -13.04 -30.38 -28.43
N THR A 28 -12.70 -29.90 -29.63
CA THR A 28 -13.22 -30.29 -30.95
C THR A 28 -12.41 -29.49 -31.98
N LYS A 29 -11.84 -29.99 -33.05
CA LYS A 29 -11.82 -31.30 -33.74
C LYS A 29 -10.69 -31.19 -34.78
N ASP A 30 -9.94 -32.27 -34.97
CA ASP A 30 -9.26 -32.51 -36.24
C ASP A 30 -10.31 -32.73 -37.33
N GLU A 31 -10.12 -32.12 -38.50
CA GLU A 31 -10.56 -32.71 -39.77
C GLU A 31 -9.71 -32.13 -40.92
N GLU A 32 -9.21 -33.08 -41.68
CA GLU A 32 -8.25 -33.03 -42.78
C GLU A 32 -8.75 -32.31 -44.04
N GLU A 33 -7.76 -31.92 -44.86
CA GLU A 33 -7.76 -31.93 -46.32
C GLU A 33 -8.75 -31.04 -47.10
N LYS A 34 -8.19 -30.00 -47.73
CA LYS A 34 -8.27 -29.86 -49.21
C LYS A 34 -7.28 -28.81 -49.73
N LYS A 35 -6.20 -29.28 -50.36
CA LYS A 35 -5.54 -28.58 -51.47
C LYS A 35 -6.29 -28.97 -52.77
N PRO A 36 -6.31 -28.10 -53.78
CA PRO A 36 -5.57 -28.49 -54.98
C PRO A 36 -4.70 -27.37 -55.55
N GLU A 37 -3.55 -27.80 -56.06
CA GLU A 37 -2.64 -27.07 -56.94
C GLU A 37 -3.28 -26.74 -58.28
N VAL A 38 -2.99 -25.54 -58.80
CA VAL A 38 -2.91 -25.30 -60.25
C VAL A 38 -1.68 -24.41 -60.51
N ASP A 39 -0.70 -25.03 -61.16
CA ASP A 39 0.46 -24.41 -61.82
C ASP A 39 0.07 -23.48 -62.98
N LYS A 40 0.82 -22.38 -63.16
CA LYS A 40 1.38 -21.89 -64.45
C LYS A 40 2.22 -20.60 -64.29
N LYS A 41 3.54 -20.72 -64.55
CA LYS A 41 4.55 -19.67 -64.86
C LYS A 41 4.38 -19.12 -66.30
N PRO A 42 5.28 -18.28 -66.90
CA PRO A 42 6.18 -17.19 -66.43
C PRO A 42 6.07 -15.91 -67.29
N GLY A 43 6.72 -14.80 -66.92
CA GLY A 43 6.91 -13.67 -67.85
C GLY A 43 7.82 -12.56 -67.32
N GLU A 44 9.01 -12.43 -67.93
CA GLU A 44 10.06 -11.44 -67.69
C GLU A 44 9.66 -10.01 -68.13
N GLY A 45 10.21 -8.99 -67.45
CA GLY A 45 10.10 -7.60 -67.93
C GLY A 45 10.71 -6.53 -67.00
N LYS A 46 12.01 -6.29 -67.15
CA LYS A 46 12.82 -5.04 -67.03
C LYS A 46 12.34 -3.86 -66.13
N GLU A 47 13.26 -3.39 -65.27
CA GLU A 47 13.32 -2.11 -64.52
C GLU A 47 13.24 -0.82 -65.41
N PRO A 48 13.25 0.44 -64.90
CA PRO A 48 13.36 0.96 -63.51
C PRO A 48 12.37 2.10 -63.14
N GLY A 49 12.16 2.38 -61.84
CA GLY A 49 11.71 3.72 -61.43
C GLY A 49 10.95 3.86 -60.10
N GLN A 50 11.51 4.72 -59.24
CA GLN A 50 10.85 5.60 -58.26
C GLN A 50 10.39 5.06 -56.89
N ASN A 51 11.18 5.44 -55.88
CA ASN A 51 10.81 5.89 -54.53
C ASN A 51 9.33 5.77 -54.10
N THR A 52 9.06 5.00 -53.05
CA THR A 52 8.70 5.53 -51.71
C THR A 52 8.60 4.40 -50.70
N ASP A 53 9.20 4.65 -49.53
CA ASP A 53 9.34 3.76 -48.38
C ASP A 53 7.97 3.52 -47.71
N GLN A 54 7.44 2.29 -47.77
CA GLN A 54 6.28 1.90 -46.98
C GLN A 54 6.30 0.40 -46.67
N GLY A 55 6.43 0.09 -45.37
CA GLY A 55 5.97 -1.17 -44.80
C GLY A 55 7.08 -2.12 -44.34
N LYS A 56 7.47 -2.03 -43.06
CA LYS A 56 8.02 -3.18 -42.33
C LYS A 56 7.27 -3.42 -41.02
N ASN A 57 6.71 -4.62 -40.98
CA ASN A 57 5.94 -5.38 -39.99
C ASN A 57 6.22 -5.10 -38.48
N PRO A 58 5.21 -5.10 -37.57
CA PRO A 58 5.43 -5.06 -36.13
C PRO A 58 5.52 -6.47 -35.52
N GLU A 59 6.72 -7.02 -35.39
CA GLU A 59 6.93 -8.17 -34.49
C GLU A 59 7.21 -7.66 -33.07
N THR A 60 6.16 -7.70 -32.27
CA THR A 60 6.19 -7.34 -30.84
C THR A 60 6.65 -8.55 -30.04
N ASN A 61 7.92 -8.57 -29.66
CA ASN A 61 8.41 -9.36 -28.52
C ASN A 61 9.35 -8.47 -27.69
N ALA A 62 8.76 -7.49 -27.01
CA ALA A 62 9.46 -6.79 -25.95
C ALA A 62 9.32 -7.59 -24.66
N SER A 63 10.42 -8.17 -24.18
CA SER A 63 10.57 -8.66 -22.81
C SER A 63 10.00 -7.65 -21.80
N PRO A 64 9.48 -8.07 -20.63
CA PRO A 64 8.97 -7.16 -19.62
C PRO A 64 10.09 -6.19 -19.24
N LYS A 65 9.97 -4.94 -19.70
CA LYS A 65 10.83 -3.85 -19.26
C LYS A 65 10.62 -3.77 -17.76
N GLU A 66 11.64 -4.05 -16.95
CA GLU A 66 11.59 -3.71 -15.53
C GLU A 66 11.23 -2.22 -15.46
N GLU A 67 10.00 -1.92 -15.07
CA GLU A 67 9.54 -0.55 -14.95
C GLU A 67 10.39 0.12 -13.86
N THR A 68 11.26 1.03 -14.30
CA THR A 68 12.18 1.74 -13.42
C THR A 68 11.34 2.66 -12.53
N LYS A 69 11.24 2.30 -11.24
CA LYS A 69 10.42 3.07 -10.28
C LYS A 69 10.98 4.49 -10.11
N THR A 70 10.08 5.46 -10.20
CA THR A 70 10.35 6.89 -9.99
C THR A 70 10.56 7.16 -8.50
N ASP A 71 11.63 7.87 -8.15
CA ASP A 71 11.97 8.20 -6.76
C ASP A 71 11.52 9.62 -6.40
N ILE A 72 10.55 9.74 -5.49
CA ILE A 72 9.98 11.03 -5.07
C ILE A 72 10.95 11.89 -4.24
N SER A 73 12.03 11.29 -3.71
CA SER A 73 13.04 12.03 -2.93
C SER A 73 13.94 12.91 -3.79
N LYS A 74 13.98 12.65 -5.10
CA LYS A 74 14.85 13.32 -6.07
C LYS A 74 14.30 14.63 -6.64
N LEU A 75 13.28 15.21 -6.01
CA LEU A 75 12.84 16.57 -6.36
C LEU A 75 13.98 17.57 -6.10
N ASP A 76 14.10 18.56 -6.98
CA ASP A 76 15.01 19.67 -6.78
C ASP A 76 14.54 20.59 -5.63
N GLU A 77 15.47 21.34 -5.07
CA GLU A 77 15.20 22.19 -3.90
C GLU A 77 14.20 23.32 -4.17
N LYS A 78 14.10 23.83 -5.41
CA LYS A 78 13.12 24.85 -5.77
C LYS A 78 11.72 24.26 -5.74
N THR A 79 11.54 23.06 -6.32
CA THR A 79 10.27 22.34 -6.27
C THR A 79 9.86 21.97 -4.85
N LYS A 80 10.80 21.49 -4.01
CA LYS A 80 10.52 21.22 -2.58
C LYS A 80 10.06 22.45 -1.82
N LYS A 81 10.69 23.61 -2.06
CA LYS A 81 10.29 24.88 -1.43
C LYS A 81 8.89 25.31 -1.85
N GLU A 82 8.56 25.15 -3.12
CA GLU A 82 7.22 25.49 -3.64
C GLU A 82 6.14 24.58 -3.05
N LEU A 83 6.37 23.27 -3.04
CA LEU A 83 5.51 22.30 -2.36
C LEU A 83 5.31 22.63 -0.88
N SER A 84 6.35 23.06 -0.19
CA SER A 84 6.26 23.46 1.23
C SER A 84 5.39 24.72 1.42
N LYS A 85 5.34 25.64 0.46
CA LYS A 85 4.44 26.80 0.52
C LYS A 85 3.00 26.41 0.25
N GLN A 86 2.77 25.59 -0.79
CA GLN A 86 1.44 25.11 -1.18
C GLN A 86 0.81 24.26 -0.08
N LEU A 87 1.61 23.47 0.61
CA LEU A 87 1.22 22.61 1.72
C LEU A 87 1.35 23.29 3.09
N LYS A 88 1.41 24.62 3.17
CA LYS A 88 1.59 25.34 4.45
C LYS A 88 0.56 24.94 5.50
N GLY A 89 -0.70 24.74 5.11
CA GLY A 89 -1.77 24.28 6.01
C GLY A 89 -1.65 22.83 6.45
N GLU A 90 -0.81 22.06 5.77
CA GLU A 90 -0.58 20.63 6.03
C GLU A 90 0.62 20.37 6.93
N PHE A 91 1.39 21.40 7.30
CA PHE A 91 2.36 21.32 8.40
C PHE A 91 1.62 21.35 9.74
N SER A 92 0.91 20.28 10.00
CA SER A 92 0.18 20.05 11.21
C SER A 92 0.33 18.60 11.63
N GLU A 93 -0.11 18.28 12.83
CA GLU A 93 -0.08 16.91 13.29
C GLU A 93 -1.13 16.05 12.54
N ASN A 94 -2.16 16.65 11.96
CA ASN A 94 -3.18 15.94 11.17
C ASN A 94 -3.33 16.57 9.78
N PRO A 95 -2.34 16.38 8.90
CA PRO A 95 -2.44 16.86 7.55
C PRO A 95 -3.60 16.18 6.81
N SER A 96 -4.25 16.93 5.92
CA SER A 96 -5.17 16.39 4.95
C SER A 96 -4.40 15.56 3.93
N TYR A 97 -4.58 14.24 4.04
CA TYR A 97 -3.96 13.28 3.14
C TYR A 97 -4.35 13.54 1.68
N ASP A 98 -5.63 13.86 1.44
CA ASP A 98 -6.13 14.14 0.09
C ASP A 98 -5.51 15.42 -0.49
N ASN A 99 -5.32 16.47 0.32
CA ASN A 99 -4.65 17.70 -0.14
C ASN A 99 -3.19 17.43 -0.52
N ILE A 100 -2.47 16.66 0.30
CA ILE A 100 -1.08 16.32 0.03
C ILE A 100 -0.93 15.48 -1.24
N VAL A 101 -1.76 14.44 -1.38
CA VAL A 101 -1.73 13.59 -2.58
C VAL A 101 -2.08 14.41 -3.82
N LYS A 102 -3.11 15.27 -3.74
CA LYS A 102 -3.50 16.16 -4.84
C LYS A 102 -2.35 17.09 -5.26
N GLU A 103 -1.61 17.63 -4.31
CA GLU A 103 -0.47 18.50 -4.61
C GLU A 103 0.70 17.71 -5.21
N LEU A 104 1.05 16.55 -4.65
CA LEU A 104 2.09 15.67 -5.17
C LEU A 104 1.80 15.19 -6.59
N GLN A 105 0.55 14.91 -6.92
CA GLN A 105 0.13 14.45 -8.25
C GLN A 105 0.41 15.48 -9.36
N LYS A 106 0.59 16.76 -9.02
CA LYS A 106 1.03 17.78 -9.99
C LYS A 106 2.45 17.53 -10.50
N HIS A 107 3.29 16.89 -9.68
CA HIS A 107 4.68 16.55 -10.02
C HIS A 107 4.84 15.06 -10.40
N PHE A 108 4.01 14.20 -9.84
CA PHE A 108 4.07 12.75 -10.02
C PHE A 108 2.74 12.21 -10.57
N LYS A 109 2.56 12.32 -11.89
CA LYS A 109 1.35 11.83 -12.57
C LYS A 109 1.19 10.32 -12.34
N GLY A 110 0.01 9.88 -11.93
CA GLY A 110 -0.27 8.46 -11.64
C GLY A 110 0.05 8.01 -10.21
N LEU A 111 0.49 8.92 -9.33
CA LEU A 111 0.71 8.62 -7.91
C LEU A 111 -0.60 8.16 -7.26
N ASN A 112 -0.60 6.97 -6.67
CA ASN A 112 -1.78 6.36 -6.08
C ASN A 112 -1.79 6.54 -4.55
N LYS A 113 -2.90 7.08 -4.05
CA LYS A 113 -3.14 7.34 -2.63
C LYS A 113 -3.00 6.10 -1.73
N LYS A 114 -3.16 4.87 -2.23
CA LYS A 114 -3.04 3.67 -1.40
C LYS A 114 -1.59 3.31 -1.03
N HIS A 115 -0.61 3.87 -1.73
CA HIS A 115 0.81 3.51 -1.57
C HIS A 115 1.68 4.63 -1.00
N ILE A 116 1.04 5.67 -0.47
CA ILE A 116 1.68 6.82 0.14
C ILE A 116 1.44 6.77 1.65
N LEU A 117 2.43 7.24 2.40
CA LEU A 117 2.36 7.41 3.84
C LEU A 117 2.72 8.85 4.15
N VAL A 118 1.91 9.51 4.98
CA VAL A 118 2.15 10.89 5.38
C VAL A 118 2.29 10.96 6.89
N GLN A 119 3.32 11.68 7.33
CA GLN A 119 3.53 12.04 8.73
C GLN A 119 3.77 13.54 8.80
N GLY A 120 2.81 14.27 9.34
CA GLY A 120 2.90 15.72 9.53
C GLY A 120 3.30 16.09 10.96
N SER A 121 3.97 17.23 11.07
CA SER A 121 4.12 18.02 12.28
C SER A 121 4.09 19.50 11.90
N LYS A 122 4.11 20.37 12.91
CA LYS A 122 4.20 21.83 12.71
C LYS A 122 5.40 22.26 11.87
N ASP A 123 6.48 21.49 11.91
CA ASP A 123 7.76 21.86 11.31
C ASP A 123 8.12 21.02 10.09
N LYS A 124 7.55 19.81 9.97
CA LYS A 124 7.97 18.84 8.96
C LYS A 124 6.78 18.08 8.39
N LEU A 125 6.86 17.81 7.11
CA LEU A 125 5.97 16.87 6.44
C LEU A 125 6.82 15.79 5.79
N LYS A 126 6.67 14.55 6.27
CA LYS A 126 7.34 13.36 5.73
C LYS A 126 6.36 12.56 4.92
N ILE A 127 6.67 12.39 3.64
CA ILE A 127 5.84 11.67 2.67
C ILE A 127 6.67 10.51 2.13
N THR A 128 6.18 9.28 2.24
CA THR A 128 6.87 8.08 1.74
C THR A 128 6.03 7.36 0.69
N ALA A 129 6.61 7.14 -0.48
CA ALA A 129 6.09 6.20 -1.48
C ALA A 129 6.78 4.85 -1.31
N THR A 130 5.99 3.78 -1.18
CA THR A 130 6.51 2.46 -0.76
C THR A 130 7.10 1.63 -1.89
N GLY A 131 6.80 1.94 -3.15
CA GLY A 131 7.23 1.15 -4.31
C GLY A 131 6.80 -0.33 -4.26
N VAL A 132 5.78 -0.70 -3.49
CA VAL A 132 5.31 -2.09 -3.40
C VAL A 132 4.27 -2.38 -4.49
N GLY A 133 4.31 -3.59 -5.04
CA GLY A 133 3.38 -4.03 -6.10
C GLY A 133 3.51 -3.20 -7.37
N SER A 134 2.36 -2.82 -7.93
CA SER A 134 2.25 -2.00 -9.14
C SER A 134 2.48 -0.51 -8.91
N ASN A 135 2.98 -0.10 -7.74
CA ASN A 135 3.27 1.32 -7.48
C ASN A 135 4.54 1.73 -8.23
N PRO A 136 4.45 2.66 -9.21
CA PRO A 136 5.62 3.11 -9.96
C PRO A 136 6.49 4.11 -9.17
N PHE A 137 6.09 4.50 -7.95
CA PHE A 137 6.79 5.48 -7.12
C PHE A 137 7.42 4.88 -5.87
N ARG A 138 8.62 5.34 -5.51
CA ARG A 138 9.33 5.00 -4.26
C ARG A 138 9.98 6.23 -3.62
N GLY A 139 10.53 6.08 -2.42
CA GLY A 139 11.35 7.10 -1.77
C GLY A 139 10.62 7.91 -0.70
N THR A 140 11.36 8.76 0.00
CA THR A 140 10.83 9.62 1.07
C THR A 140 11.15 11.08 0.78
N LEU A 141 10.11 11.89 0.67
CA LEU A 141 10.19 13.33 0.57
C LEU A 141 10.03 13.94 1.97
N LEU A 142 11.00 14.77 2.36
CA LEU A 142 10.97 15.56 3.59
C LEU A 142 10.81 17.03 3.22
N LEU A 143 9.71 17.63 3.67
CA LEU A 143 9.45 19.06 3.54
C LEU A 143 9.55 19.69 4.92
N SER A 144 10.02 20.94 4.98
CA SER A 144 10.18 21.71 6.22
C SER A 144 9.34 22.99 6.15
N ASN A 145 8.67 23.33 7.25
CA ASN A 145 7.96 24.58 7.40
C ASN A 145 8.99 25.69 7.69
N ASN A 146 9.33 26.48 6.68
CA ASN A 146 10.31 27.56 6.83
C ASN A 146 9.71 28.85 7.44
N ASN A 147 8.46 28.82 7.92
CA ASN A 147 7.89 29.93 8.70
C ASN A 147 8.18 29.66 10.18
N GLY A 148 9.15 30.41 10.72
CA GLY A 148 9.58 30.27 12.10
C GLY A 148 8.47 30.57 13.08
N GLU A 149 7.95 29.53 13.73
CA GLU A 149 7.28 29.67 15.01
C GLU A 149 7.65 28.44 15.86
N SER A 150 8.69 28.63 16.67
CA SER A 150 9.12 27.67 17.69
C SER A 150 7.97 27.48 18.68
N SER A 151 7.44 26.26 18.80
CA SER A 151 6.46 25.96 19.85
C SER A 151 6.83 24.73 20.64
N ALA A 152 6.52 24.81 21.93
CA ALA A 152 6.99 24.00 23.03
C ALA A 152 7.19 22.50 22.75
N LYS A 153 8.31 21.98 23.27
CA LYS A 153 8.69 20.57 23.31
C LYS A 153 7.58 19.74 23.97
N SER A 154 6.63 19.22 23.19
CA SER A 154 5.67 18.23 23.72
C SER A 154 6.45 16.95 24.02
N THR A 155 6.46 16.54 25.29
CA THR A 155 7.08 15.31 25.77
C THR A 155 6.18 14.12 25.45
N LYS A 156 6.07 13.77 24.16
CA LYS A 156 5.34 12.59 23.71
C LYS A 156 6.13 11.32 24.04
N THR A 157 5.47 10.36 24.67
CA THR A 157 6.03 9.04 25.03
C THR A 157 6.17 8.17 23.78
N ASP A 158 7.32 7.52 23.62
CA ASP A 158 7.60 6.68 22.46
C ASP A 158 7.30 5.21 22.76
N ILE A 159 6.28 4.64 22.10
CA ILE A 159 5.86 3.23 22.30
C ILE A 159 6.90 2.22 21.80
N SER A 160 7.86 2.65 20.97
CA SER A 160 8.95 1.78 20.51
C SER A 160 9.97 1.47 21.61
N LYS A 161 9.97 2.28 22.68
CA LYS A 161 10.91 2.17 23.81
C LYS A 161 10.42 1.28 24.94
N LEU A 162 9.43 0.42 24.70
CA LEU A 162 9.06 -0.62 25.66
C LEU A 162 10.25 -1.55 25.94
N ASP A 163 10.38 -1.96 27.19
CA ASP A 163 11.32 -2.99 27.57
C ASP A 163 10.94 -4.34 26.93
N GLU A 164 11.94 -5.20 26.73
CA GLU A 164 11.74 -6.48 26.07
C GLU A 164 10.72 -7.37 26.80
N LYS A 165 10.71 -7.38 28.14
CA LYS A 165 9.76 -8.20 28.91
C LYS A 165 8.32 -7.80 28.59
N THR A 166 8.02 -6.50 28.55
CA THR A 166 6.69 -5.99 28.16
C THR A 166 6.34 -6.34 26.72
N LYS A 167 7.29 -6.25 25.77
CA LYS A 167 7.04 -6.69 24.38
C LYS A 167 6.73 -8.18 24.28
N LYS A 168 7.43 -9.04 25.06
CA LYS A 168 7.15 -10.48 25.09
C LYS A 168 5.75 -10.77 25.61
N GLU A 169 5.35 -10.08 26.67
CA GLU A 169 4.02 -10.23 27.24
C GLU A 169 2.92 -9.82 26.25
N LEU A 170 3.06 -8.64 25.62
CA LEU A 170 2.14 -8.19 24.57
C LEU A 170 2.08 -9.19 23.39
N SER A 171 3.21 -9.76 22.98
CA SER A 171 3.24 -10.75 21.89
C SER A 171 2.48 -12.02 22.25
N LYS A 172 2.52 -12.46 23.52
CA LYS A 172 1.74 -13.62 23.99
C LYS A 172 0.23 -13.30 24.06
N GLN A 173 -0.12 -12.13 24.57
CA GLN A 173 -1.50 -11.69 24.69
C GLN A 173 -2.17 -11.51 23.32
N LEU A 174 -1.42 -11.02 22.34
CA LEU A 174 -1.87 -10.80 20.96
C LEU A 174 -1.60 -12.00 20.03
N LYS A 175 -1.37 -13.20 20.55
CA LYS A 175 -1.04 -14.39 19.74
C LYS A 175 -2.05 -14.68 18.62
N GLY A 176 -3.34 -14.39 18.85
CA GLY A 176 -4.42 -14.58 17.89
C GLY A 176 -4.46 -13.51 16.79
N GLU A 177 -3.74 -12.41 17.00
CA GLU A 177 -3.74 -11.25 16.11
C GLU A 177 -2.59 -11.30 15.09
N PHE A 178 -1.70 -12.30 15.14
CA PHE A 178 -0.69 -12.48 14.09
C PHE A 178 -1.31 -13.11 12.83
N SER A 179 -1.97 -12.26 12.04
CA SER A 179 -2.58 -12.61 10.77
C SER A 179 -2.53 -11.44 9.80
N GLU A 180 -2.84 -11.67 8.53
CA GLU A 180 -2.92 -10.60 7.52
C GLU A 180 -4.02 -9.58 7.83
N ASN A 181 -5.06 -9.98 8.58
CA ASN A 181 -6.22 -9.16 8.93
C ASN A 181 -6.49 -9.22 10.44
N PRO A 182 -5.65 -8.58 11.26
CA PRO A 182 -5.74 -8.67 12.70
C PRO A 182 -6.90 -7.82 13.25
N SER A 183 -7.45 -8.18 14.41
CA SER A 183 -8.52 -7.42 15.05
C SER A 183 -7.97 -6.13 15.65
N TYR A 184 -8.24 -5.03 14.97
CA TYR A 184 -7.84 -3.70 15.40
C TYR A 184 -8.29 -3.38 16.83
N ASP A 185 -9.54 -3.66 17.18
CA ASP A 185 -10.10 -3.34 18.50
C ASP A 185 -9.44 -4.15 19.62
N ASN A 186 -9.11 -5.42 19.38
CA ASN A 186 -8.40 -6.24 20.36
C ASN A 186 -7.00 -5.70 20.63
N ILE A 187 -6.28 -5.29 19.58
CA ILE A 187 -4.92 -4.76 19.68
C ILE A 187 -4.90 -3.44 20.42
N VAL A 188 -5.82 -2.53 20.08
CA VAL A 188 -5.98 -1.23 20.76
C VAL A 188 -6.29 -1.44 22.24
N LYS A 189 -7.22 -2.35 22.55
CA LYS A 189 -7.62 -2.66 23.93
C LYS A 189 -6.43 -3.18 24.74
N GLU A 190 -5.60 -4.04 24.15
CA GLU A 190 -4.41 -4.56 24.83
C GLU A 190 -3.35 -3.48 25.04
N LEU A 191 -3.06 -2.66 24.01
CA LEU A 191 -2.14 -1.53 24.10
C LEU A 191 -2.54 -0.53 25.18
N GLN A 192 -3.84 -0.25 25.33
CA GLN A 192 -4.36 0.69 26.31
C GLN A 192 -4.14 0.25 27.77
N LYS A 193 -3.90 -1.05 28.03
CA LYS A 193 -3.50 -1.52 29.36
C LYS A 193 -2.12 -1.01 29.77
N HIS A 194 -1.23 -0.84 28.80
CA HIS A 194 0.14 -0.36 29.02
C HIS A 194 0.26 1.16 28.81
N PHE A 195 -0.52 1.72 27.89
CA PHE A 195 -0.46 3.12 27.48
C PHE A 195 -1.77 3.83 27.83
N LYS A 196 -1.93 4.21 29.10
CA LYS A 196 -3.09 4.98 29.56
C LYS A 196 -3.17 6.31 28.80
N GLY A 197 -4.35 6.61 28.23
CA GLY A 197 -4.56 7.81 27.40
C GLY A 197 -4.23 7.63 25.91
N LEU A 198 -3.85 6.42 25.48
CA LEU A 198 -3.65 6.12 24.07
C LEU A 198 -4.98 6.25 23.31
N ASN A 199 -4.99 7.16 22.33
CA ASN A 199 -6.18 7.43 21.54
C ASN A 199 -6.21 6.52 20.31
N LYS A 200 -7.26 5.70 20.20
CA LYS A 200 -7.43 4.73 19.11
C LYS A 200 -7.32 5.36 17.73
N LYS A 201 -7.90 6.54 17.50
CA LYS A 201 -7.89 7.21 16.17
C LYS A 201 -6.50 7.49 15.63
N HIS A 202 -5.47 7.41 16.46
CA HIS A 202 -4.08 7.67 16.14
C HIS A 202 -3.22 6.40 16.16
N ILE A 203 -3.83 5.24 16.00
CA ILE A 203 -3.14 3.94 15.90
C ILE A 203 -3.39 3.35 14.52
N LEU A 204 -2.31 2.89 13.90
CA LEU A 204 -2.33 2.05 12.71
C LEU A 204 -1.79 0.67 13.07
N VAL A 205 -2.43 -0.37 12.53
CA VAL A 205 -2.03 -1.77 12.72
C VAL A 205 -1.83 -2.41 11.35
N GLN A 206 -0.73 -3.12 11.20
CA GLN A 206 -0.46 -3.98 10.06
C GLN A 206 -0.01 -5.34 10.57
N GLY A 207 -0.74 -6.40 10.24
CA GLY A 207 -0.43 -7.76 10.65
C GLY A 207 0.12 -8.62 9.52
N SER A 208 0.86 -9.65 9.91
CA SER A 208 1.24 -10.81 9.10
C SER A 208 1.19 -12.06 9.98
N LYS A 209 1.38 -13.24 9.36
CA LYS A 209 1.37 -14.53 10.08
C LYS A 209 2.37 -14.61 11.24
N ASP A 210 3.43 -13.81 11.19
CA ASP A 210 4.57 -13.82 12.09
C ASP A 210 4.82 -12.48 12.81
N LYS A 211 4.26 -11.36 12.34
CA LYS A 211 4.56 -10.03 12.87
C LYS A 211 3.31 -9.18 13.04
N LEU A 212 3.37 -8.29 14.01
CA LEU A 212 2.43 -7.18 14.21
C LEU A 212 3.21 -5.88 14.25
N LYS A 213 2.88 -4.97 13.33
CA LYS A 213 3.42 -3.61 13.29
C LYS A 213 2.34 -2.65 13.74
N ILE A 214 2.57 -2.01 14.88
CA ILE A 214 1.65 -1.07 15.50
C ILE A 214 2.33 0.31 15.51
N THR A 215 1.70 1.30 14.90
CA THR A 215 2.21 2.67 14.87
C THR A 215 1.25 3.59 15.61
N ALA A 216 1.74 4.24 16.67
CA ALA A 216 1.04 5.37 17.29
C ALA A 216 1.53 6.67 16.65
N THR A 217 0.61 7.47 16.14
CA THR A 217 0.89 8.81 15.64
C THR A 217 0.71 9.78 16.81
N GLY A 218 1.80 10.44 17.21
CA GLY A 218 1.74 11.45 18.27
C GLY A 218 1.14 12.72 17.73
N VAL A 219 -0.14 12.70 17.42
CA VAL A 219 -0.87 13.79 16.77
C VAL A 219 -2.08 14.22 17.61
N GLY A 220 -2.40 15.51 17.58
CA GLY A 220 -3.44 16.10 18.41
C GLY A 220 -3.15 15.93 19.89
N SER A 221 -4.14 15.45 20.64
CA SER A 221 -4.01 15.15 22.07
C SER A 221 -3.36 13.80 22.36
N ASN A 222 -2.92 13.02 21.36
CA ASN A 222 -2.30 11.73 21.62
C ASN A 222 -0.92 11.90 22.26
N PRO A 223 -0.71 11.44 23.50
CA PRO A 223 0.57 11.61 24.17
C PRO A 223 1.61 10.58 23.71
N PHE A 224 1.28 9.71 22.77
CA PHE A 224 2.12 8.59 22.33
C PHE A 224 2.53 8.69 20.86
N ARG A 225 3.77 8.30 20.56
CA ARG A 225 4.31 8.17 19.19
C ARG A 225 5.12 6.90 19.03
N GLY A 226 5.50 6.55 17.79
CA GLY A 226 6.49 5.50 17.51
C GLY A 226 5.89 4.25 16.89
N THR A 227 6.75 3.29 16.56
CA THR A 227 6.33 2.00 15.97
C THR A 227 6.82 0.87 16.84
N LEU A 228 5.87 0.05 17.29
CA LEU A 228 6.11 -1.19 18.00
C LEU A 228 6.04 -2.35 17.01
N LEU A 229 7.10 -3.15 16.96
CA LEU A 229 7.17 -4.39 16.20
C LEU A 229 7.11 -5.55 17.19
N LEU A 230 6.08 -6.36 17.07
CA LEU A 230 5.93 -7.61 17.82
C LEU A 230 6.11 -8.78 16.85
N SER A 231 6.72 -9.86 17.34
CA SER A 231 6.88 -11.11 16.59
C SER A 231 6.14 -12.21 17.32
N LYS A 232 5.55 -13.13 16.57
CA LYS A 232 4.86 -14.29 17.12
C LYS A 232 5.85 -15.12 17.92
N MET A 233 5.49 -15.42 19.17
CA MET A 233 6.28 -16.25 20.08
C MET A 233 5.86 -17.70 20.03
#